data_AF-A0A1H9EAU7-F1
#
_entry.id   AF-A0A1H9EAU7-F1
#
_cell.length_a   1.000
_cell.length_b   1.000
_cell.length_c   1.000
_cell.angle_alpha   90.00
_cell.angle_beta   90.00
_cell.angle_gamma   90.00
#
_symmetry.space_group_name_H-M   'P 1'
#
loop_
_entity.id
_entity.type
_entity.pdbx_description
1 polymer ?
#
loop_
_entity_poly.entity_id
_entity_poly.type
_entity_poly.pdbx_seq_one_letter_code
_entity_poly.pdbx_strand_id
1 'polypeptide(L)'
;MKKKVGIITTGQSPRTEYRSFHRNALAALGIEADVFERACLDGLTRAEIRAHQIEPADGLGIGCYVHNDTPADRRMGSGWEEIFVDQAWYIERAQAAISAHQQDGMDIILMCCAEMYPANSFRSTVPLLLPYQLMFDLVRRQTEAKGKFRLALLLPTEWHIDQDRATWTSEPWMANVEASFGIGIADGQAVEQLRGGAPYDLALIWGYGDGLAPHDPDDLLASISEGLQCPVVTPNVLNVFAARTLLTPAWPERIHVEF
;
A
#
# COMPACT_ATOMS: atom_id res chain seq x y z
N MET A 1 -24.66 7.48 11.75
CA MET A 1 -23.67 8.58 11.77
C MET A 1 -22.64 8.27 10.72
N LYS A 2 -22.28 9.25 9.89
CA LYS A 2 -21.26 9.11 8.85
C LYS A 2 -19.90 8.84 9.49
N LYS A 3 -19.15 7.88 8.96
CA LYS A 3 -17.85 7.49 9.52
C LYS A 3 -16.76 8.46 9.10
N LYS A 4 -15.78 8.72 9.96
CA LYS A 4 -14.60 9.55 9.68
C LYS A 4 -13.39 8.66 9.49
N VAL A 5 -12.85 8.62 8.28
CA VAL A 5 -11.71 7.78 7.91
C VAL A 5 -10.51 8.66 7.64
N GLY A 6 -9.44 8.49 8.43
CA GLY A 6 -8.15 9.12 8.15
C GLY A 6 -7.34 8.27 7.18
N ILE A 7 -6.77 8.88 6.14
CA ILE A 7 -5.73 8.27 5.32
C ILE A 7 -4.41 9.01 5.54
N ILE A 8 -3.31 8.27 5.58
CA ILE A 8 -1.96 8.83 5.71
C ILE A 8 -1.15 8.45 4.48
N THR A 9 -0.59 9.46 3.80
CA THR A 9 0.22 9.26 2.59
C THR A 9 1.68 9.58 2.88
N THR A 10 2.61 8.91 2.19
CA THR A 10 4.03 8.98 2.54
C THR A 10 4.67 10.34 2.24
N GLY A 11 4.20 11.01 1.18
CA GLY A 11 4.79 12.22 0.63
C GLY A 11 4.05 13.50 1.02
N GLN A 12 3.70 14.31 0.04
CA GLN A 12 2.94 15.55 0.19
C GLN A 12 1.51 15.42 -0.38
N SER A 13 0.58 16.18 0.18
CA SER A 13 -0.77 16.35 -0.33
C SER A 13 -0.80 17.40 -1.46
N PRO A 14 -1.78 17.35 -2.38
CA PRO A 14 -2.97 16.49 -2.36
C PRO A 14 -2.79 15.16 -3.11
N ARG A 15 -3.21 14.05 -2.50
CA ARG A 15 -3.36 12.73 -3.12
C ARG A 15 -4.84 12.45 -3.39
N THR A 16 -5.39 13.19 -4.35
CA THR A 16 -6.83 13.19 -4.66
C THR A 16 -7.33 11.81 -5.11
N GLU A 17 -6.48 11.06 -5.81
CA GLU A 17 -6.72 9.68 -6.25
C GLU A 17 -6.89 8.72 -5.07
N TYR A 18 -6.08 8.85 -4.01
CA TYR A 18 -6.28 8.05 -2.80
C TYR A 18 -7.57 8.47 -2.09
N ARG A 19 -7.81 9.78 -1.93
CA ARG A 19 -9.02 10.25 -1.23
C ARG A 19 -10.30 9.80 -1.95
N SER A 20 -10.31 9.88 -3.29
CA SER A 20 -11.46 9.47 -4.10
C SER A 20 -11.64 7.95 -4.10
N PHE A 21 -10.56 7.17 -4.24
CA PHE A 21 -10.60 5.71 -4.19
C PHE A 21 -11.25 5.21 -2.89
N HIS A 22 -10.72 5.60 -1.73
CA HIS A 22 -11.23 5.10 -0.45
C HIS A 22 -12.68 5.51 -0.21
N ARG A 23 -13.03 6.77 -0.51
CA ARG A 23 -14.41 7.27 -0.37
C ARG A 23 -15.37 6.47 -1.24
N ASN A 24 -15.04 6.31 -2.53
CA ASN A 24 -15.91 5.66 -3.49
C ASN A 24 -16.03 4.15 -3.21
N ALA A 25 -14.92 3.49 -2.86
CA ALA A 25 -14.91 2.06 -2.56
C ALA A 25 -15.68 1.73 -1.27
N LEU A 26 -15.50 2.52 -0.20
CA LEU A 26 -16.28 2.34 1.03
C LEU A 26 -17.79 2.58 0.79
N ALA A 27 -18.14 3.59 -0.01
CA ALA A 27 -19.53 3.84 -0.40
C ALA A 27 -20.13 2.66 -1.19
N ALA A 28 -19.37 2.07 -2.13
CA ALA A 28 -19.79 0.88 -2.86
C ALA A 28 -19.98 -0.35 -1.94
N LEU A 29 -19.26 -0.40 -0.82
CA LEU A 29 -19.41 -1.42 0.23
C LEU A 29 -20.48 -1.08 1.28
N GLY A 30 -21.32 -0.08 1.00
CA GLY A 30 -22.45 0.31 1.86
C GLY A 30 -22.07 1.12 3.10
N ILE A 31 -20.86 1.72 3.13
CA ILE A 31 -20.44 2.62 4.20
C ILE A 31 -20.39 4.05 3.69
N GLU A 32 -21.21 4.91 4.27
CA GLU A 32 -21.07 6.35 4.11
C GLU A 32 -19.94 6.87 5.01
N ALA A 33 -18.83 7.33 4.39
CA ALA A 33 -17.66 7.84 5.09
C ALA A 33 -17.16 9.17 4.52
N ASP A 34 -16.70 10.05 5.41
CA ASP A 34 -15.85 11.19 5.06
C ASP A 34 -14.39 10.76 5.17
N VAL A 35 -13.62 10.97 4.11
CA VAL A 35 -12.20 10.58 4.03
C VAL A 35 -11.33 11.81 4.13
N PHE A 36 -10.45 11.84 5.13
CA PHE A 36 -9.55 12.95 5.45
C PHE A 36 -8.11 12.53 5.20
N GLU A 37 -7.40 13.30 4.39
CA GLU A 37 -6.00 13.06 4.05
C GLU A 37 -5.08 13.84 4.99
N ARG A 38 -3.97 13.20 5.38
CA ARG A 38 -2.78 13.86 5.91
C ARG A 38 -1.55 13.25 5.26
N ALA A 39 -0.68 14.05 4.67
CA ALA A 39 0.58 13.56 4.12
C ALA A 39 1.73 13.81 5.10
N CYS A 40 2.66 12.85 5.21
CA CYS A 40 3.73 12.90 6.20
C CYS A 40 4.71 14.07 5.99
N LEU A 41 4.82 14.59 4.76
CA LEU A 41 5.76 15.65 4.40
C LEU A 41 5.08 17.01 4.15
N ASP A 42 3.81 17.15 4.50
CA ASP A 42 3.11 18.43 4.40
C ASP A 42 3.78 19.50 5.26
N GLY A 43 3.80 20.74 4.75
CA GLY A 43 4.41 21.89 5.40
C GLY A 43 5.93 21.97 5.28
N LEU A 44 6.58 20.94 4.72
CA LEU A 44 8.02 20.97 4.43
C LEU A 44 8.30 21.52 3.03
N THR A 45 9.38 22.26 2.92
CA THR A 45 9.96 22.68 1.64
C THR A 45 10.74 21.53 1.00
N ARG A 46 10.92 21.60 -0.32
CA ARG A 46 11.75 20.62 -1.05
C ARG A 46 13.19 20.52 -0.53
N ALA A 47 13.74 21.64 -0.03
CA ALA A 47 15.09 21.69 0.55
C ALA A 47 15.17 20.97 1.90
N GLU A 48 14.18 21.16 2.78
CA GLU A 48 14.09 20.43 4.05
C GLU A 48 13.94 18.93 3.81
N ILE A 49 13.13 18.53 2.84
CA ILE A 49 12.97 17.11 2.49
C ILE A 49 14.28 16.53 1.94
N ARG A 50 15.01 17.28 1.10
CA ARG A 50 16.28 16.84 0.52
C ARG A 50 17.31 16.45 1.58
N ALA A 51 17.31 17.10 2.74
CA ALA A 51 18.24 16.80 3.82
C ALA A 51 18.07 15.40 4.43
N HIS A 52 16.96 14.73 4.12
CA HIS A 52 16.62 13.39 4.61
C HIS A 52 16.44 12.37 3.48
N GLN A 53 16.74 12.77 2.25
CA GLN A 53 16.78 11.83 1.14
C GLN A 53 17.96 10.89 1.28
N ILE A 54 17.75 9.65 0.87
CA ILE A 54 18.76 8.61 0.91
C ILE A 54 18.84 7.92 -0.45
N GLU A 55 19.96 7.27 -0.71
CA GLU A 55 20.15 6.30 -1.79
C GLU A 55 19.99 4.87 -1.27
N PRO A 56 19.80 3.84 -2.13
CA PRO A 56 19.61 2.46 -1.67
C PRO A 56 20.78 1.93 -0.82
N ALA A 57 21.99 2.45 -1.06
CA ALA A 57 23.19 2.06 -0.33
C ALA A 57 23.28 2.65 1.09
N ASP A 58 22.48 3.67 1.40
CA ASP A 58 22.55 4.38 2.69
C ASP A 58 21.71 3.72 3.78
N GLY A 59 20.69 2.94 3.41
CA GLY A 59 19.83 2.25 4.38
C GLY A 59 18.42 1.98 3.87
N LEU A 60 17.49 1.81 4.83
CA LEU A 60 16.08 1.52 4.53
C LEU A 60 15.34 2.81 4.15
N GLY A 61 14.71 2.80 2.97
CA GLY A 61 14.00 3.94 2.40
C GLY A 61 12.49 3.82 2.46
N ILE A 62 11.83 4.98 2.43
CA ILE A 62 10.39 5.10 2.20
C ILE A 62 10.16 5.94 0.95
N GLY A 63 9.52 5.33 -0.05
CA GLY A 63 9.11 5.99 -1.28
C GLY A 63 8.04 7.05 -1.01
N CYS A 64 8.31 8.29 -1.43
CA CYS A 64 7.47 9.45 -1.20
C CYS A 64 7.30 10.23 -2.51
N TYR A 65 6.09 10.76 -2.74
CA TYR A 65 5.85 11.72 -3.82
C TYR A 65 5.81 13.14 -3.26
N VAL A 66 6.64 14.02 -3.79
CA VAL A 66 6.76 15.42 -3.34
C VAL A 66 6.52 16.38 -4.49
N HIS A 67 6.18 17.63 -4.16
CA HIS A 67 6.03 18.67 -5.17
C HIS A 67 7.39 19.07 -5.73
N ASN A 68 7.44 19.28 -7.05
CA ASN A 68 8.62 19.77 -7.74
C ASN A 68 8.23 20.75 -8.86
N ASP A 69 9.16 21.64 -9.21
CA ASP A 69 9.02 22.64 -10.28
C ASP A 69 9.46 22.08 -11.65
N THR A 70 10.02 20.85 -11.69
CA THR A 70 10.58 20.16 -12.88
C THR A 70 10.63 18.63 -12.66
N PRO A 71 11.01 17.81 -13.65
CA PRO A 71 10.11 17.26 -14.67
C PRO A 71 8.96 16.39 -14.09
N ALA A 72 8.01 16.02 -14.95
CA ALA A 72 6.83 15.23 -14.60
C ALA A 72 7.20 13.80 -14.20
N ASP A 73 6.69 13.35 -13.05
CA ASP A 73 6.65 11.93 -12.73
C ASP A 73 5.79 11.17 -13.75
N ARG A 74 6.23 9.97 -14.14
CA ARG A 74 5.56 9.18 -15.18
C ARG A 74 4.12 8.80 -14.78
N ARG A 75 3.86 8.56 -13.50
CA ARG A 75 2.60 8.01 -12.98
C ARG A 75 1.71 9.10 -12.38
N MET A 76 2.30 10.03 -11.64
CA MET A 76 1.62 11.13 -10.95
C MET A 76 1.50 12.40 -11.81
N GLY A 77 2.29 12.51 -12.88
CA GLY A 77 2.24 13.61 -13.84
C GLY A 77 3.05 14.84 -13.41
N SER A 78 2.79 15.95 -14.09
CA SER A 78 3.53 17.20 -13.89
C SER A 78 3.36 17.75 -12.47
N GLY A 79 4.48 18.21 -11.88
CA GLY A 79 4.50 18.79 -10.53
C GLY A 79 4.84 17.80 -9.43
N TRP A 80 5.01 16.51 -9.75
CA TRP A 80 5.36 15.46 -8.80
C TRP A 80 6.73 14.86 -9.09
N GLU A 81 7.43 14.49 -8.03
CA GLU A 81 8.71 13.77 -8.06
C GLU A 81 8.63 12.62 -7.05
N GLU A 82 8.99 11.40 -7.47
CA GLU A 82 9.24 10.29 -6.55
C GLU A 82 10.64 10.42 -5.95
N ILE A 83 10.72 10.31 -4.63
CA ILE A 83 11.95 10.37 -3.86
C ILE A 83 11.94 9.28 -2.78
N PHE A 84 13.10 9.03 -2.18
CA PHE A 84 13.22 8.11 -1.05
C PHE A 84 13.83 8.85 0.13
N VAL A 85 13.26 8.64 1.32
CA VAL A 85 13.72 9.26 2.57
C VAL A 85 14.03 8.19 3.61
N ASP A 86 14.90 8.52 4.56
CA ASP A 86 15.25 7.64 5.67
C ASP A 86 14.01 7.16 6.45
N GLN A 87 13.93 5.85 6.68
CA GLN A 87 12.79 5.22 7.33
C GLN A 87 12.58 5.70 8.77
N ALA A 88 13.64 5.91 9.56
CA ALA A 88 13.49 6.34 10.96
C ALA A 88 12.91 7.76 11.03
N TRP A 89 13.43 8.66 10.19
CA TRP A 89 12.91 10.02 10.04
C TRP A 89 11.45 10.06 9.55
N TYR A 90 11.11 9.16 8.63
CA TYR A 90 9.73 9.01 8.15
C TYR A 90 8.78 8.54 9.26
N ILE A 91 9.19 7.57 10.09
CA ILE A 91 8.36 7.00 11.16
C ILE A 91 7.91 8.10 12.14
N GLU A 92 8.78 9.04 12.50
CA GLU A 92 8.41 10.17 13.37
C GLU A 92 7.27 11.01 12.78
N ARG A 93 7.30 11.25 11.47
CA ARG A 93 6.29 12.03 10.74
C ARG A 93 4.98 11.28 10.57
N ALA A 94 5.06 10.00 10.21
CA ALA A 94 3.90 9.13 10.15
C ALA A 94 3.20 9.06 11.51
N GLN A 95 3.95 8.96 12.62
CA GLN A 95 3.38 9.02 13.97
C GLN A 95 2.70 10.37 14.27
N ALA A 96 3.28 11.50 13.84
CA ALA A 96 2.66 12.81 14.00
C ALA A 96 1.33 12.91 13.21
N ALA A 97 1.28 12.39 11.98
CA ALA A 97 0.06 12.31 11.18
C ALA A 97 -1.02 11.42 11.81
N ILE A 98 -0.62 10.28 12.39
CA ILE A 98 -1.51 9.39 13.17
C ILE A 98 -2.11 10.17 14.36
N SER A 99 -1.26 10.83 15.15
CA SER A 99 -1.71 11.60 16.32
C SER A 99 -2.64 12.76 15.95
N ALA A 100 -2.40 13.43 14.82
CA ALA A 100 -3.28 14.48 14.33
C ALA A 100 -4.66 13.93 13.93
N HIS A 101 -4.73 12.80 13.21
CA HIS A 101 -6.00 12.13 12.91
C HIS A 101 -6.77 11.69 14.17
N GLN A 102 -6.06 11.23 15.20
CA GLN A 102 -6.69 10.91 16.49
C GLN A 102 -7.28 12.16 17.16
N GLN A 103 -6.56 13.28 17.15
CA GLN A 103 -7.06 14.56 17.68
C GLN A 103 -8.29 15.06 16.92
N ASP A 104 -8.33 14.82 15.60
CA ASP A 104 -9.48 15.15 14.76
C ASP A 104 -10.66 14.18 14.94
N GLY A 105 -10.52 13.12 15.73
CA GLY A 105 -11.58 12.16 16.01
C GLY A 105 -11.93 11.27 14.81
N MET A 106 -10.92 10.75 14.10
CA MET A 106 -11.13 9.69 13.11
C MET A 106 -11.58 8.39 13.78
N ASP A 107 -12.50 7.65 13.15
CA ASP A 107 -12.94 6.33 13.61
C ASP A 107 -11.89 5.24 13.32
N ILE A 108 -11.10 5.42 12.26
CA ILE A 108 -10.05 4.50 11.79
C ILE A 108 -9.00 5.28 10.98
N ILE A 109 -7.77 4.79 10.98
CA ILE A 109 -6.66 5.37 10.22
C ILE A 109 -6.09 4.30 9.27
N LEU A 110 -5.92 4.65 8.00
CA LEU A 110 -5.37 3.78 6.95
C LEU A 110 -4.02 4.34 6.50
N MET A 111 -2.95 3.57 6.69
CA MET A 111 -1.66 3.91 6.10
C MET A 111 -1.68 3.56 4.61
N CYS A 112 -1.39 4.53 3.74
CA CYS A 112 -1.32 4.36 2.30
C CYS A 112 0.13 4.10 1.84
N CYS A 113 0.74 3.08 2.44
CA CYS A 113 2.12 2.66 2.19
C CYS A 113 2.22 1.13 2.29
N ALA A 114 2.89 0.50 1.32
CA ALA A 114 3.09 -0.95 1.30
C ALA A 114 4.27 -1.41 2.17
N GLU A 115 5.17 -0.50 2.57
CA GLU A 115 6.44 -0.83 3.22
C GLU A 115 6.28 -1.42 4.62
N MET A 116 7.21 -2.29 5.01
CA MET A 116 7.31 -2.83 6.36
C MET A 116 8.00 -1.86 7.31
N TYR A 117 7.45 -1.74 8.52
CA TYR A 117 8.05 -0.97 9.61
C TYR A 117 8.51 -1.90 10.73
N PRO A 118 9.53 -1.49 11.51
CA PRO A 118 9.90 -2.19 12.74
C PRO A 118 8.69 -2.40 13.66
N ALA A 119 8.67 -3.51 14.38
CA ALA A 119 7.58 -3.81 15.31
C ALA A 119 7.40 -2.67 16.33
N ASN A 120 6.15 -2.30 16.59
CA ASN A 120 5.78 -1.22 17.51
C ASN A 120 6.25 0.20 17.10
N SER A 121 6.56 0.43 15.81
CA SER A 121 6.91 1.77 15.30
C SER A 121 5.80 2.82 15.49
N PHE A 122 4.54 2.38 15.52
CA PHE A 122 3.38 3.29 15.62
C PHE A 122 2.48 2.95 16.81
N ARG A 123 1.88 3.99 17.37
CA ARG A 123 0.85 3.93 18.41
C ARG A 123 -0.39 4.68 17.94
N SER A 124 -1.54 4.05 18.12
CA SER A 124 -2.85 4.64 17.83
C SER A 124 -3.87 4.19 18.87
N THR A 125 -4.77 5.09 19.26
CA THR A 125 -5.92 4.79 20.14
C THR A 125 -7.17 4.38 19.37
N VAL A 126 -7.12 4.51 18.04
CA VAL A 126 -8.16 4.03 17.11
C VAL A 126 -7.56 2.94 16.22
N PRO A 127 -8.36 2.08 15.59
CA PRO A 127 -7.84 1.09 14.66
C PRO A 127 -6.91 1.74 13.62
N LEU A 128 -5.73 1.16 13.46
CA LEU A 128 -4.71 1.59 12.49
C LEU A 128 -4.42 0.40 11.58
N LEU A 129 -4.62 0.60 10.28
CA LEU A 129 -4.33 -0.43 9.27
C LEU A 129 -3.01 -0.13 8.57
N LEU A 130 -2.09 -1.09 8.65
CA LEU A 130 -0.81 -1.10 7.97
C LEU A 130 -0.88 -2.14 6.84
N PRO A 131 -0.83 -1.74 5.56
CA PRO A 131 -1.03 -2.65 4.43
C PRO A 131 -0.08 -3.85 4.42
N TYR A 132 1.19 -3.65 4.79
CA TYR A 132 2.17 -4.75 4.82
C TYR A 132 1.72 -5.89 5.73
N GLN A 133 1.11 -5.59 6.88
CA GLN A 133 0.60 -6.59 7.81
C GLN A 133 -0.55 -7.39 7.20
N LEU A 134 -1.46 -6.71 6.50
CA LEU A 134 -2.60 -7.37 5.83
C LEU A 134 -2.12 -8.28 4.69
N MET A 135 -1.12 -7.84 3.93
CA MET A 135 -0.51 -8.61 2.84
C MET A 135 0.25 -9.82 3.37
N PHE A 136 1.06 -9.65 4.41
CA PHE A 136 1.78 -10.75 5.06
C PHE A 136 0.82 -11.79 5.64
N ASP A 137 -0.23 -11.35 6.33
CA ASP A 137 -1.24 -12.25 6.87
C ASP A 137 -1.98 -13.04 5.80
N LEU A 138 -2.28 -12.43 4.65
CA LEU A 138 -2.88 -13.11 3.52
C LEU A 138 -1.99 -14.25 3.03
N VAL A 139 -0.72 -13.94 2.70
CA VAL A 139 0.21 -14.94 2.15
C VAL A 139 0.50 -16.01 3.20
N ARG A 140 0.84 -15.62 4.43
CA ARG A 140 1.14 -16.54 5.53
C ARG A 140 0.03 -17.58 5.74
N ARG A 141 -1.23 -17.15 5.81
CA ARG A 141 -2.36 -18.07 6.02
C ARG A 141 -2.56 -19.05 4.87
N GLN A 142 -2.35 -18.60 3.63
CA GLN A 142 -2.43 -19.51 2.47
C GLN A 142 -1.29 -20.54 2.49
N THR A 143 -0.09 -20.10 2.82
CA THR A 143 1.08 -20.96 2.96
C THR A 143 0.91 -21.98 4.09
N GLU A 144 0.43 -21.57 5.26
CA GLU A 144 0.14 -22.46 6.38
C GLU A 144 -0.86 -23.56 6.02
N ALA A 145 -1.89 -23.23 5.23
CA ALA A 145 -2.92 -24.18 4.83
C ALA A 145 -2.50 -25.08 3.66
N LYS A 146 -1.82 -24.54 2.65
CA LYS A 146 -1.45 -25.24 1.41
C LYS A 146 -0.11 -25.98 1.51
N GLY A 147 0.75 -25.57 2.43
CA GLY A 147 2.17 -25.95 2.43
C GLY A 147 2.93 -25.11 1.40
N LYS A 148 3.19 -25.65 0.21
CA LYS A 148 3.89 -24.91 -0.85
C LYS A 148 2.98 -23.90 -1.52
N PHE A 149 3.38 -22.63 -1.49
CA PHE A 149 2.64 -21.52 -2.09
C PHE A 149 3.51 -20.75 -3.08
N ARG A 150 3.01 -20.54 -4.30
CA ARG A 150 3.79 -19.91 -5.38
C ARG A 150 3.31 -18.47 -5.57
N LEU A 151 4.16 -17.52 -5.22
CA LEU A 151 3.80 -16.11 -5.13
C LEU A 151 4.53 -15.30 -6.21
N ALA A 152 3.77 -14.54 -7.00
CA ALA A 152 4.31 -13.48 -7.84
C ALA A 152 4.26 -12.16 -7.07
N LEU A 153 5.42 -11.58 -6.76
CA LEU A 153 5.57 -10.26 -6.15
C LEU A 153 5.92 -9.25 -7.23
N LEU A 154 5.05 -8.26 -7.43
CA LEU A 154 5.24 -7.20 -8.40
C LEU A 154 5.70 -5.93 -7.66
N LEU A 155 6.87 -5.41 -8.02
CA LEU A 155 7.51 -4.26 -7.40
C LEU A 155 7.49 -3.03 -8.33
N PRO A 156 7.27 -1.81 -7.82
CA PRO A 156 7.16 -0.61 -8.65
C PRO A 156 8.48 -0.21 -9.31
N THR A 157 9.60 -0.35 -8.60
CA THR A 157 10.91 0.18 -9.00
C THR A 157 12.04 -0.74 -8.57
N GLU A 158 13.17 -0.68 -9.28
CA GLU A 158 14.40 -1.39 -8.90
C GLU A 158 15.01 -0.83 -7.61
N TRP A 159 14.69 0.42 -7.25
CA TRP A 159 15.28 1.12 -6.10
C TRP A 159 15.14 0.33 -4.80
N HIS A 160 13.98 -0.29 -4.55
CA HIS A 160 13.68 -1.04 -3.33
C HIS A 160 13.95 -2.55 -3.42
N ILE A 161 14.47 -3.10 -4.52
CA ILE A 161 14.42 -4.55 -4.70
C ILE A 161 15.11 -5.35 -3.58
N ASP A 162 16.28 -4.91 -3.14
CA ASP A 162 17.03 -5.60 -2.08
C ASP A 162 16.34 -5.46 -0.73
N GLN A 163 15.78 -4.28 -0.44
CA GLN A 163 14.96 -4.02 0.74
C GLN A 163 13.69 -4.86 0.74
N ASP A 164 12.94 -4.89 -0.37
CA ASP A 164 11.72 -5.67 -0.53
C ASP A 164 12.00 -7.17 -0.41
N ARG A 165 13.07 -7.66 -1.05
CA ARG A 165 13.51 -9.06 -0.90
C ARG A 165 13.87 -9.37 0.54
N ALA A 166 14.61 -8.50 1.22
CA ALA A 166 14.95 -8.68 2.63
C ALA A 166 13.69 -8.71 3.51
N THR A 167 12.75 -7.78 3.29
CA THR A 167 11.47 -7.70 3.98
C THR A 167 10.64 -8.97 3.82
N TRP A 168 10.52 -9.49 2.60
CA TRP A 168 9.78 -10.73 2.38
C TRP A 168 10.53 -11.96 2.90
N THR A 169 11.87 -12.00 2.82
CA THR A 169 12.63 -13.18 3.27
C THR A 169 12.93 -13.20 4.78
N SER A 170 12.67 -12.12 5.52
CA SER A 170 12.89 -12.07 6.97
C SER A 170 11.89 -12.89 7.78
N GLU A 171 10.78 -13.29 7.17
CA GLU A 171 9.68 -13.97 7.82
C GLU A 171 9.81 -15.51 7.77
N PRO A 172 9.76 -16.24 8.91
CA PRO A 172 9.98 -17.69 8.91
C PRO A 172 9.02 -18.49 8.02
N TRP A 173 7.76 -18.04 7.88
CA TRP A 173 6.75 -18.71 7.06
C TRP A 173 7.04 -18.62 5.55
N MET A 174 7.95 -17.75 5.12
CA MET A 174 8.38 -17.64 3.73
C MET A 174 9.27 -18.81 3.28
N ALA A 175 9.77 -19.64 4.19
CA ALA A 175 10.45 -20.90 3.84
C ALA A 175 9.56 -21.86 3.03
N ASN A 176 8.23 -21.69 3.08
CA ASN A 176 7.25 -22.48 2.35
C ASN A 176 6.70 -21.74 1.11
N VAL A 177 7.23 -20.56 0.79
CA VAL A 177 6.81 -19.73 -0.34
C VAL A 177 7.86 -19.76 -1.45
N GLU A 178 7.46 -20.17 -2.64
CA GLU A 178 8.26 -20.02 -3.86
C GLU A 178 7.94 -18.65 -4.48
N ALA A 179 8.65 -17.61 -4.01
CA ALA A 179 8.44 -16.23 -4.44
C ALA A 179 9.24 -15.90 -5.70
N SER A 180 8.59 -15.29 -6.69
CA SER A 180 9.21 -14.70 -7.88
C SER A 180 8.92 -13.20 -7.91
N PHE A 181 9.91 -12.40 -8.30
CA PHE A 181 9.84 -10.94 -8.23
C PHE A 181 9.90 -10.36 -9.64
N GLY A 182 8.93 -9.51 -10.00
CA GLY A 182 8.92 -8.75 -11.25
C GLY A 182 8.89 -7.25 -10.96
N ILE A 183 9.63 -6.46 -11.74
CA ILE A 183 9.79 -5.02 -11.52
C ILE A 183 9.21 -4.24 -12.70
N GLY A 184 8.58 -3.09 -12.44
CA GLY A 184 7.96 -2.26 -13.46
C GLY A 184 6.49 -2.64 -13.64
N ILE A 185 5.67 -2.27 -12.66
CA ILE A 185 4.24 -2.62 -12.68
C ILE A 185 3.52 -1.80 -13.74
N ALA A 186 3.63 -0.47 -13.66
CA ALA A 186 2.88 0.46 -14.50
C ALA A 186 3.34 0.52 -15.97
N ASP A 187 4.40 -0.18 -16.36
CA ASP A 187 4.80 -0.36 -17.78
C ASP A 187 4.72 -1.82 -18.26
N GLY A 188 4.19 -2.72 -17.42
CA GLY A 188 3.96 -4.13 -17.74
C GLY A 188 5.22 -5.00 -17.71
N GLN A 189 6.41 -4.44 -17.46
CA GLN A 189 7.65 -5.22 -17.44
C GLN A 189 7.66 -6.29 -16.35
N ALA A 190 7.06 -6.00 -15.20
CA ALA A 190 6.95 -6.96 -14.09
C ALA A 190 6.22 -8.23 -14.53
N VAL A 191 5.17 -8.09 -15.34
CA VAL A 191 4.41 -9.22 -15.86
C VAL A 191 5.26 -10.02 -16.84
N GLU A 192 5.91 -9.35 -17.81
CA GLU A 192 6.79 -10.02 -18.78
C GLU A 192 7.92 -10.83 -18.12
N GLN A 193 8.53 -10.29 -17.06
CA GLN A 193 9.58 -10.97 -16.30
C GLN A 193 9.07 -12.23 -15.57
N LEU A 194 7.80 -12.21 -15.16
CA LEU A 194 7.18 -13.30 -14.40
C LEU A 194 6.45 -14.31 -15.30
N ARG A 195 6.18 -13.97 -16.57
CA ARG A 195 5.58 -14.87 -17.57
C ARG A 195 6.47 -16.08 -17.84
N GLY A 196 5.85 -17.18 -18.25
CA GLY A 196 6.55 -18.42 -18.59
C GLY A 196 7.06 -19.22 -17.39
N GLY A 197 6.97 -18.68 -16.17
CA GLY A 197 7.07 -19.46 -14.95
C GLY A 197 5.94 -20.47 -14.83
N ALA A 198 6.12 -21.49 -14.00
CA ALA A 198 5.01 -22.39 -13.69
C ALA A 198 3.89 -21.61 -12.95
N PRO A 199 2.62 -22.08 -12.92
CA PRO A 199 1.47 -21.31 -12.46
C PRO A 199 1.60 -20.73 -11.04
N TYR A 200 1.35 -19.43 -10.87
CA TYR A 200 1.30 -18.80 -9.56
C TYR A 200 -0.03 -19.05 -8.86
N ASP A 201 -0.02 -19.14 -7.53
CA ASP A 201 -1.23 -19.21 -6.71
C ASP A 201 -1.84 -17.81 -6.51
N LEU A 202 -0.99 -16.79 -6.45
CA LEU A 202 -1.36 -15.40 -6.21
C LEU A 202 -0.32 -14.46 -6.80
N ALA A 203 -0.79 -13.35 -7.36
CA ALA A 203 0.02 -12.18 -7.67
C ALA A 203 -0.30 -11.07 -6.68
N LEU A 204 0.75 -10.44 -6.13
CA LEU A 204 0.62 -9.40 -5.14
C LEU A 204 1.42 -8.17 -5.57
N ILE A 205 0.72 -7.03 -5.64
CA ILE A 205 1.30 -5.74 -5.98
C ILE A 205 1.89 -5.12 -4.71
N TRP A 206 3.20 -4.89 -4.70
CA TRP A 206 3.93 -4.28 -3.60
C TRP A 206 4.12 -2.77 -3.81
N GLY A 207 3.02 -2.08 -4.10
CA GLY A 207 2.99 -0.64 -4.29
C GLY A 207 1.60 -0.12 -3.99
N TYR A 208 1.46 0.82 -3.04
CA TYR A 208 0.13 1.24 -2.59
C TYR A 208 -0.68 1.93 -3.68
N GLY A 209 0.00 2.75 -4.49
CA GLY A 209 -0.64 3.57 -5.51
C GLY A 209 -0.75 2.89 -6.87
N ASP A 210 -0.19 1.69 -7.04
CA ASP A 210 -0.23 0.92 -8.28
C ASP A 210 -1.66 0.47 -8.62
N GLY A 211 -2.16 1.00 -9.74
CA GLY A 211 -3.54 0.89 -10.19
C GLY A 211 -4.44 2.04 -9.72
N LEU A 212 -3.88 3.04 -9.04
CA LEU A 212 -4.60 4.25 -8.60
C LEU A 212 -4.00 5.54 -9.14
N ALA A 213 -2.73 5.56 -9.56
CA ALA A 213 -2.09 6.79 -10.00
C ALA A 213 -2.78 7.34 -11.26
N PRO A 214 -2.81 8.67 -11.45
CA PRO A 214 -3.54 9.31 -12.56
C PRO A 214 -3.22 8.80 -13.97
N HIS A 215 -2.01 8.27 -14.17
CA HIS A 215 -1.54 7.76 -15.46
C HIS A 215 -1.28 6.25 -15.47
N ASP A 216 -1.71 5.52 -14.43
CA ASP A 216 -1.72 4.06 -14.49
C ASP A 216 -2.78 3.59 -15.51
N PRO A 217 -2.56 2.47 -16.24
CA PRO A 217 -3.57 1.93 -17.16
C PRO A 217 -4.86 1.52 -16.44
N ASP A 218 -6.02 1.84 -17.01
CA ASP A 218 -7.35 1.48 -16.45
C ASP A 218 -7.53 -0.05 -16.26
N ASP A 219 -6.88 -0.84 -17.11
CA ASP A 219 -6.93 -2.30 -17.11
C ASP A 219 -5.72 -2.95 -16.43
N LEU A 220 -4.90 -2.19 -15.70
CA LEU A 220 -3.64 -2.67 -15.12
C LEU A 220 -3.82 -3.96 -14.30
N LEU A 221 -4.80 -3.99 -13.39
CA LEU A 221 -5.03 -5.17 -12.54
C LEU A 221 -5.55 -6.37 -13.34
N ALA A 222 -6.40 -6.12 -14.34
CA ALA A 222 -6.95 -7.16 -15.21
C ALA A 222 -5.86 -7.78 -16.09
N SER A 223 -5.00 -6.95 -16.68
CA SER A 223 -3.89 -7.39 -17.53
C SER A 223 -2.83 -8.17 -16.75
N ILE A 224 -2.54 -7.80 -15.49
CA ILE A 224 -1.68 -8.61 -14.60
C ILE A 224 -2.32 -9.96 -14.32
N SER A 225 -3.61 -10.00 -13.97
CA SER A 225 -4.32 -11.24 -13.64
C SER A 225 -4.39 -12.19 -14.84
N GLU A 226 -4.71 -11.67 -16.03
CA GLU A 226 -4.70 -12.43 -17.27
C GLU A 226 -3.29 -12.91 -17.62
N GLY A 227 -2.29 -12.03 -17.50
CA GLY A 227 -0.92 -12.32 -17.89
C GLY A 227 -0.22 -13.36 -17.02
N LEU A 228 -0.55 -13.41 -15.72
CA LEU A 228 0.00 -14.37 -14.76
C LEU A 228 -0.93 -15.55 -14.48
N GLN A 229 -2.15 -15.51 -15.01
CA GLN A 229 -3.19 -16.55 -14.88
C GLN A 229 -3.51 -16.90 -13.42
N CYS A 230 -3.51 -15.90 -12.54
CA CYS A 230 -3.80 -16.05 -11.12
C CYS A 230 -4.54 -14.82 -10.56
N PRO A 231 -5.16 -14.93 -9.37
CA PRO A 231 -5.75 -13.78 -8.69
C PRO A 231 -4.69 -12.71 -8.39
N VAL A 232 -5.07 -11.44 -8.52
CA VAL A 232 -4.23 -10.29 -8.16
C VAL A 232 -4.79 -9.62 -6.92
N VAL A 233 -3.93 -9.33 -5.95
CA VAL A 233 -4.29 -8.61 -4.73
C VAL A 233 -3.41 -7.37 -4.57
N THR A 234 -4.04 -6.28 -4.16
CA THR A 234 -3.37 -5.00 -3.91
C THR A 234 -3.54 -4.54 -2.47
N PRO A 235 -2.57 -3.80 -1.91
CA PRO A 235 -2.61 -3.28 -0.54
C PRO A 235 -3.81 -2.34 -0.30
N ASN A 236 -4.15 -1.49 -1.27
CA ASN A 236 -5.27 -0.55 -1.16
C ASN A 236 -6.62 -1.26 -1.05
N VAL A 237 -6.83 -2.37 -1.77
CA VAL A 237 -8.05 -3.18 -1.66
C VAL A 237 -8.12 -3.86 -0.29
N LEU A 238 -7.03 -4.49 0.16
CA LEU A 238 -7.00 -5.11 1.49
C LEU A 238 -7.30 -4.09 2.59
N ASN A 239 -6.74 -2.88 2.51
CA ASN A 239 -7.03 -1.79 3.43
C ASN A 239 -8.52 -1.45 3.46
N VAL A 240 -9.16 -1.28 2.29
CA VAL A 240 -10.59 -0.93 2.22
C VAL A 240 -11.48 -2.03 2.81
N PHE A 241 -11.23 -3.30 2.47
CA PHE A 241 -12.02 -4.41 3.01
C PHE A 241 -11.85 -4.59 4.52
N ALA A 242 -10.62 -4.45 5.03
CA ALA A 242 -10.34 -4.48 6.46
C ALA A 242 -10.98 -3.28 7.17
N ALA A 243 -10.87 -2.08 6.60
CA ALA A 243 -11.47 -0.86 7.14
C ALA A 243 -12.99 -0.99 7.25
N ARG A 244 -13.62 -1.49 6.19
CA ARG A 244 -15.05 -1.79 6.18
C ARG A 244 -15.40 -2.65 7.39
N THR A 245 -14.74 -3.78 7.53
CA THR A 245 -15.03 -4.78 8.57
C THR A 245 -14.92 -4.20 9.98
N LEU A 246 -14.01 -3.24 10.20
CA LEU A 246 -13.79 -2.62 11.49
C LEU A 246 -14.69 -1.40 11.78
N LEU A 247 -15.23 -0.76 10.75
CA LEU A 247 -16.04 0.46 10.90
C LEU A 247 -17.46 0.19 11.40
N THR A 248 -18.06 -0.92 10.97
CA THR A 248 -19.44 -1.33 11.28
C THR A 248 -19.58 -2.82 11.04
N PRO A 249 -20.55 -3.53 11.67
CA PRO A 249 -20.86 -4.90 11.30
C PRO A 249 -20.96 -5.07 9.78
N ALA A 250 -20.11 -5.95 9.26
CA ALA A 250 -19.86 -6.06 7.82
C ALA A 250 -21.03 -6.70 7.06
N TRP A 251 -21.88 -7.45 7.71
CA TRP A 251 -22.95 -8.15 7.01
C TRP A 251 -24.09 -8.44 7.97
N PRO A 252 -25.36 -8.25 7.58
CA PRO A 252 -26.49 -8.64 8.40
C PRO A 252 -26.66 -10.17 8.37
N GLU A 253 -25.72 -10.91 8.95
CA GLU A 253 -25.60 -12.37 8.85
C GLU A 253 -26.93 -13.11 9.10
N ARG A 254 -27.70 -12.64 10.08
CA ARG A 254 -28.93 -13.31 10.52
C ARG A 254 -29.97 -13.48 9.42
N ILE A 255 -30.07 -12.57 8.46
CA ILE A 255 -31.10 -12.64 7.41
C ILE A 255 -30.81 -13.74 6.37
N HIS A 256 -29.62 -14.36 6.42
CA HIS A 256 -29.16 -15.37 5.48
C HIS A 256 -29.09 -16.78 6.07
N VAL A 257 -29.51 -16.96 7.32
CA VAL A 257 -29.51 -18.27 7.99
C VAL A 257 -30.92 -18.87 7.91
N GLU A 258 -31.08 -19.96 7.17
CA GLU A 258 -32.28 -20.79 7.13
C GLU A 258 -32.16 -21.95 8.15
N PHE A 259 -33.28 -22.37 8.72
CA PHE A 259 -33.37 -23.49 9.67
C PHE A 259 -34.20 -24.62 9.09
#